data_AF-A0A6A7AGD5-F1
#
_entry.id   AF-A0A6A7AGD5-F1
#
_cell.length_a   1.000
_cell.length_b   1.000
_cell.length_c   1.000
_cell.angle_alpha   90.00
_cell.angle_beta   90.00
_cell.angle_gamma   90.00
#
_symmetry.space_group_name_H-M   'P 1'
#
loop_
_entity.id
_entity.type
_entity.pdbx_description
1 polymer ?
#
loop_
_entity_poly.entity_id
_entity_poly.type
_entity_poly.pdbx_seq_one_letter_code
_entity_poly.pdbx_strand_id
1 'polypeptide(L)'
;MLMVYSPFVPYFKFDFFKGKASKCWVAADCLFEAAGESRKQQFAATALIMGLIPLTLKDIAWPERRIIYTTERLHWTVEILVLALGLIPTETKNKGDTRAKSQYGTMLATAAWSMSRSIVITCVVSCASVVVLSYCGMFYMELYSKRSALGCPFPAWIVAWYLVAIIPAAIHSAFAGIRRMISAVQGADEDWPVQIAWAIYYIAGTLIFTSIMAVTVLELIVWVGLGFAVTGSSKLLAFFICLVFEDTG
;
A
#
# COMPACT_ATOMS: atom_id res chain seq x y z
N MET A 1 22.21 -38.24 4.26
CA MET A 1 22.51 -36.90 3.68
C MET A 1 23.50 -36.22 4.61
N LEU A 2 24.77 -36.18 4.24
CA LEU A 2 25.85 -35.58 5.02
C LEU A 2 25.87 -34.07 4.68
N MET A 3 25.41 -33.22 5.61
CA MET A 3 25.55 -31.77 5.45
C MET A 3 27.01 -31.40 5.67
N VAL A 4 27.66 -30.91 4.60
CA VAL A 4 29.00 -30.34 4.62
C VAL A 4 28.91 -28.97 5.29
N TYR A 5 29.51 -28.84 6.49
CA TYR A 5 29.58 -27.57 7.22
C TYR A 5 30.57 -26.61 6.55
N SER A 6 30.11 -25.41 6.18
CA SER A 6 30.98 -24.30 5.76
C SER A 6 31.25 -23.35 6.94
N PRO A 7 32.49 -22.83 7.11
CA PRO A 7 32.92 -22.08 8.29
C PRO A 7 32.60 -20.57 8.27
N PHE A 8 31.79 -20.07 7.33
CA PHE A 8 31.56 -18.63 7.19
C PHE A 8 30.45 -18.10 8.11
N VAL A 9 30.72 -16.99 8.81
CA VAL A 9 29.77 -16.25 9.66
C VAL A 9 29.20 -15.07 8.86
N PRO A 10 27.87 -14.92 8.70
CA PRO A 10 27.27 -13.81 7.96
C PRO A 10 27.50 -12.46 8.66
N TYR A 11 27.63 -11.40 7.86
CA TYR A 11 28.03 -10.05 8.32
C TYR A 11 26.90 -9.24 8.98
N PHE A 12 25.64 -9.67 8.85
CA PHE A 12 24.47 -8.99 9.43
C PHE A 12 24.10 -9.59 10.80
N LYS A 13 24.14 -8.76 11.85
CA LYS A 13 23.87 -9.15 13.24
C LYS A 13 22.52 -8.60 13.69
N PHE A 14 21.44 -9.33 13.43
CA PHE A 14 20.14 -9.05 14.06
C PHE A 14 20.07 -9.74 15.42
N ASP A 15 19.76 -9.01 16.50
CA ASP A 15 19.74 -9.55 17.87
C ASP A 15 18.79 -10.73 18.07
N PHE A 16 17.76 -10.86 17.22
CA PHE A 16 16.82 -11.99 17.19
C PHE A 16 17.48 -13.34 16.81
N PHE A 17 18.65 -13.29 16.16
CA PHE A 17 19.41 -14.43 15.66
C PHE A 17 20.65 -14.76 16.49
N LYS A 18 20.90 -14.05 17.59
CA LYS A 18 21.99 -14.37 18.51
C LYS A 18 21.78 -15.76 19.13
N GLY A 19 22.81 -16.61 19.03
CA GLY A 19 23.03 -17.72 19.96
C GLY A 19 23.03 -19.16 19.42
N LYS A 20 22.64 -19.46 18.17
CA LYS A 20 22.75 -20.83 17.62
C LYS A 20 23.06 -20.86 16.12
N ALA A 21 24.10 -21.61 15.73
CA ALA A 21 24.50 -21.81 14.33
C ALA A 21 23.35 -22.32 13.43
N SER A 22 22.41 -23.07 13.98
CA SER A 22 21.22 -23.55 13.27
C SER A 22 20.32 -22.42 12.73
N LYS A 23 20.28 -21.26 13.38
CA LYS A 23 19.48 -20.12 12.90
C LYS A 23 20.13 -19.39 11.71
N CYS A 24 21.46 -19.48 11.55
CA CYS A 24 22.16 -18.98 10.35
C CYS A 24 21.89 -19.86 9.13
N TRP A 25 21.83 -21.18 9.31
CA TRP A 25 21.54 -22.13 8.23
C TRP A 25 20.09 -22.02 7.75
N VAL A 26 19.13 -21.82 8.67
CA VAL A 26 17.76 -21.48 8.28
C VAL A 26 17.73 -20.24 7.39
N ALA A 27 18.51 -19.19 7.71
CA ALA A 27 18.59 -18.00 6.86
C ALA A 27 19.26 -18.25 5.49
N ALA A 28 20.26 -19.15 5.42
CA ALA A 28 20.92 -19.52 4.18
C ALA A 28 20.04 -20.40 3.28
N ASP A 29 19.36 -21.40 3.85
CA ASP A 29 18.37 -22.22 3.14
C ASP A 29 17.23 -21.33 2.62
N CYS A 30 16.85 -20.29 3.38
CA CYS A 30 15.87 -19.30 2.93
C CYS A 30 16.33 -18.45 1.74
N LEU A 31 17.63 -18.22 1.60
CA LEU A 31 18.21 -17.36 0.56
C LEU A 31 18.63 -18.14 -0.68
N PHE A 32 18.98 -19.43 -0.54
CA PHE A 32 19.70 -20.18 -1.57
C PHE A 32 19.08 -21.53 -1.94
N GLU A 33 18.10 -22.07 -1.20
CA GLU A 33 17.53 -23.37 -1.54
C GLU A 33 16.44 -23.25 -2.62
N ALA A 34 16.69 -23.88 -3.78
CA ALA A 34 15.76 -23.89 -4.89
C ALA A 34 14.62 -24.90 -4.65
N ALA A 35 13.37 -24.44 -4.77
CA ALA A 35 12.19 -25.29 -4.67
C ALA A 35 12.19 -26.44 -5.70
N GLY A 36 11.60 -27.59 -5.32
CA GLY A 36 11.46 -28.77 -6.20
C GLY A 36 10.69 -28.50 -7.50
N GLU A 37 11.04 -29.21 -8.57
CA GLU A 37 10.75 -28.85 -9.97
C GLU A 37 9.26 -28.74 -10.34
N SER A 38 8.40 -29.62 -9.80
CA SER A 38 6.94 -29.52 -9.96
C SER A 38 6.30 -28.37 -9.17
N ARG A 39 6.92 -27.96 -8.05
CA ARG A 39 6.47 -26.80 -7.26
C ARG A 39 6.96 -25.48 -7.87
N LYS A 40 8.04 -25.48 -8.67
CA LYS A 40 8.55 -24.26 -9.35
C LYS A 40 7.49 -23.59 -10.22
N GLN A 41 6.69 -24.35 -10.96
CA GLN A 41 5.64 -23.78 -11.81
C GLN A 41 4.50 -23.16 -10.98
N GLN A 42 4.06 -23.83 -9.91
CA GLN A 42 3.03 -23.30 -9.00
C GLN A 42 3.53 -22.07 -8.23
N PHE A 43 4.78 -22.07 -7.79
CA PHE A 43 5.40 -20.92 -7.11
C PHE A 43 5.64 -19.75 -8.05
N ALA A 44 6.01 -20.00 -9.32
CA ALA A 44 6.15 -18.95 -10.32
C ALA A 44 4.80 -18.28 -10.63
N ALA A 45 3.72 -19.06 -10.78
CA ALA A 45 2.37 -18.51 -11.00
C ALA A 45 1.87 -17.72 -9.79
N THR A 46 2.10 -18.23 -8.57
CA THR A 46 1.69 -17.56 -7.33
C THR A 46 2.46 -16.26 -7.11
N ALA A 47 3.77 -16.25 -7.35
CA ALA A 47 4.59 -15.04 -7.28
C ALA A 47 4.11 -13.98 -8.27
N LEU A 48 3.73 -14.38 -9.49
CA LEU A 48 3.18 -13.48 -10.49
C LEU A 48 1.85 -12.85 -10.03
N ILE A 49 0.93 -13.65 -9.49
CA ILE A 49 -0.34 -13.14 -8.94
C ILE A 49 -0.07 -12.20 -7.77
N MET A 50 0.77 -12.61 -6.81
CA MET A 50 1.12 -11.81 -5.65
C MET A 50 1.75 -10.46 -6.03
N GLY A 51 2.65 -10.44 -7.01
CA GLY A 51 3.24 -9.20 -7.54
C GLY A 51 2.24 -8.31 -8.29
N LEU A 52 1.23 -8.89 -8.93
CA LEU A 52 0.17 -8.14 -9.61
C LEU A 52 -0.85 -7.53 -8.63
N ILE A 53 -1.06 -8.10 -7.45
CA ILE A 53 -2.01 -7.55 -6.45
C ILE A 53 -1.78 -6.06 -6.19
N PRO A 54 -0.57 -5.58 -5.80
CA PRO A 54 -0.36 -4.16 -5.55
C PRO A 54 -0.55 -3.32 -6.82
N LEU A 55 -0.07 -3.78 -7.99
CA LEU A 55 -0.20 -3.02 -9.24
C LEU A 55 -1.66 -2.89 -9.72
N THR A 56 -2.43 -3.98 -9.63
CA THR A 56 -3.80 -4.03 -10.12
C THR A 56 -4.78 -3.34 -9.18
N LEU A 57 -4.67 -3.61 -7.87
CA LEU A 57 -5.58 -3.05 -6.88
C LEU A 57 -5.24 -1.59 -6.57
N LYS A 58 -3.95 -1.27 -6.39
CA LYS A 58 -3.56 0.09 -6.02
C LYS A 58 -3.58 1.05 -7.20
N ASP A 59 -3.23 0.61 -8.43
CA ASP A 59 -2.97 1.50 -9.58
C ASP A 59 -3.88 1.37 -10.79
N ILE A 60 -3.93 0.19 -11.42
CA ILE A 60 -4.51 0.03 -12.76
C ILE A 60 -6.04 0.00 -12.75
N ALA A 61 -6.68 -0.51 -11.69
CA ALA A 61 -8.13 -0.72 -11.70
C ALA A 61 -8.94 0.60 -11.74
N TRP A 62 -8.39 1.73 -11.27
CA TRP A 62 -9.13 3.00 -11.19
C TRP A 62 -8.23 4.25 -11.30
N PRO A 63 -7.80 4.64 -12.51
CA PRO A 63 -7.09 5.90 -12.74
C PRO A 63 -8.01 7.13 -12.54
N GLU A 64 -9.21 7.15 -13.13
CA GLU A 64 -10.10 8.32 -13.08
C GLU A 64 -10.74 8.57 -11.71
N ARG A 65 -10.86 7.55 -10.84
CA ARG A 65 -11.50 7.68 -9.51
C ARG A 65 -10.54 8.07 -8.39
N ARG A 66 -9.32 8.50 -8.70
CA ARG A 66 -8.33 8.97 -7.71
C ARG A 66 -8.50 10.42 -7.32
N ILE A 67 -9.09 11.21 -8.22
CA ILE A 67 -9.16 12.65 -8.07
C ILE A 67 -10.34 12.96 -7.15
N ILE A 68 -10.06 13.66 -6.06
CA ILE A 68 -11.09 14.21 -5.19
C ILE A 68 -11.01 15.73 -5.24
N TYR A 69 -12.12 16.37 -5.52
CA TYR A 69 -12.18 17.82 -5.61
C TYR A 69 -12.40 18.41 -4.21
N THR A 70 -11.54 19.33 -3.82
CA THR A 70 -11.65 20.08 -2.57
C THR A 70 -11.76 21.57 -2.88
N THR A 71 -12.51 22.31 -2.07
CA THR A 71 -12.70 23.76 -2.26
C THR A 71 -11.40 24.50 -1.97
N GLU A 72 -10.77 24.17 -0.84
CA GLU A 72 -9.54 24.78 -0.38
C GLU A 72 -8.37 23.79 -0.36
N ARG A 73 -7.16 24.34 -0.23
CA ARG A 73 -5.94 23.55 -0.07
C ARG A 73 -5.93 22.90 1.31
N LEU A 74 -5.74 21.58 1.33
CA LEU A 74 -5.56 20.86 2.59
C LEU A 74 -4.22 21.22 3.23
N HIS A 75 -4.15 21.12 4.56
CA HIS A 75 -2.89 21.26 5.27
C HIS A 75 -1.89 20.21 4.74
N TRP A 76 -0.62 20.60 4.58
CA TRP A 76 0.43 19.78 3.94
C TRP A 76 0.53 18.35 4.49
N THR A 77 0.36 18.16 5.81
CA THR A 77 0.37 16.83 6.44
C THR A 77 -0.81 15.95 6.02
N VAL A 78 -2.00 16.55 5.85
CA VAL A 78 -3.22 15.85 5.44
C VAL A 78 -3.13 15.52 3.95
N GLU A 79 -2.57 16.43 3.15
CA GLU A 79 -2.28 16.22 1.73
C GLU A 79 -1.38 14.97 1.53
N ILE A 80 -0.28 14.87 2.29
CA ILE A 80 0.60 13.69 2.26
C ILE A 80 -0.13 12.42 2.68
N LEU A 81 -0.96 12.49 3.72
CA LEU A 81 -1.71 11.32 4.20
C LEU A 81 -2.72 10.82 3.15
N VAL A 82 -3.47 11.74 2.54
CA VAL A 82 -4.45 11.43 1.48
C VAL A 82 -3.76 10.84 0.25
N LEU A 83 -2.61 11.41 -0.15
CA LEU A 83 -1.77 10.88 -1.23
C LEU A 83 -1.23 9.48 -0.92
N ALA A 84 -0.75 9.25 0.31
CA ALA A 84 -0.24 7.95 0.73
C ALA A 84 -1.34 6.87 0.74
N LEU A 85 -2.58 7.26 1.09
CA LEU A 85 -3.78 6.42 1.03
C LEU A 85 -4.31 6.20 -0.41
N GLY A 86 -3.75 6.92 -1.39
CA GLY A 86 -3.99 6.68 -2.82
C GLY A 86 -5.13 7.49 -3.43
N LEU A 87 -5.44 8.67 -2.88
CA LEU A 87 -6.27 9.70 -3.52
C LEU A 87 -5.45 10.98 -3.77
N ILE A 88 -5.82 11.73 -4.80
CA ILE A 88 -5.18 12.99 -5.16
C ILE A 88 -6.18 14.12 -4.92
N PRO A 89 -5.96 14.97 -3.90
CA PRO A 89 -6.79 16.15 -3.70
C PRO A 89 -6.50 17.17 -4.80
N THR A 90 -7.54 17.69 -5.44
CA THR A 90 -7.44 18.70 -6.49
C THR A 90 -8.29 19.92 -6.15
N GLU A 91 -7.63 21.07 -6.08
CA GLU A 91 -8.27 22.33 -5.75
C GLU A 91 -9.14 22.83 -6.90
N THR A 92 -10.38 23.19 -6.57
CA THR A 92 -11.34 23.77 -7.53
C THR A 92 -11.63 25.24 -7.25
N LYS A 93 -11.19 25.79 -6.11
CA LYS A 93 -11.32 27.20 -5.66
C LYS A 93 -12.77 27.72 -5.53
N ASN A 94 -13.77 27.00 -6.04
CA ASN A 94 -15.17 27.41 -6.08
C ASN A 94 -16.08 26.26 -5.63
N LYS A 95 -16.82 26.46 -4.53
CA LYS A 95 -17.71 25.45 -3.90
C LYS A 95 -18.74 24.88 -4.89
N GLY A 96 -19.26 25.72 -5.80
CA GLY A 96 -20.23 25.30 -6.81
C GLY A 96 -19.66 24.28 -7.82
N ASP A 97 -18.43 24.51 -8.26
CA ASP A 97 -17.73 23.63 -9.21
C ASP A 97 -17.25 22.34 -8.54
N THR A 98 -16.81 22.42 -7.28
CA THR A 98 -16.47 21.25 -6.45
C THR A 98 -17.66 20.31 -6.33
N ARG A 99 -18.83 20.87 -5.99
CA ARG A 99 -20.07 20.10 -5.81
C ARG A 99 -20.55 19.50 -7.13
N ALA A 100 -20.55 20.27 -8.22
CA ALA A 100 -20.95 19.79 -9.53
C ALA A 100 -20.05 18.64 -10.01
N LYS A 101 -18.72 18.79 -9.88
CA LYS A 101 -17.75 17.74 -10.30
C LYS A 101 -17.77 16.52 -9.39
N SER A 102 -18.00 16.70 -8.09
CA SER A 102 -18.09 15.60 -7.12
C SER A 102 -19.38 14.77 -7.29
N GLN A 103 -20.51 15.43 -7.58
CA GLN A 103 -21.81 14.77 -7.77
C GLN A 103 -21.92 14.01 -9.09
N TYR A 104 -21.16 14.40 -10.12
CA TYR A 104 -21.24 13.78 -11.45
C TYR A 104 -20.71 12.33 -11.49
N GLY A 105 -19.97 11.89 -10.46
CA GLY A 105 -19.20 10.63 -10.53
C GLY A 105 -19.71 9.47 -9.69
N THR A 106 -20.45 9.65 -8.58
CA THR A 106 -20.78 8.52 -7.68
C THR A 106 -21.92 8.80 -6.70
N MET A 107 -22.84 7.85 -6.54
CA MET A 107 -23.96 7.93 -5.58
C MET A 107 -23.49 8.11 -4.12
N LEU A 108 -22.32 7.55 -3.80
CA LEU A 108 -21.68 7.66 -2.49
C LEU A 108 -21.15 9.07 -2.21
N ALA A 109 -20.65 9.78 -3.24
CA ALA A 109 -20.24 11.17 -3.10
C ALA A 109 -21.46 12.06 -2.82
N THR A 110 -22.54 11.90 -3.59
CA THR A 110 -23.80 12.64 -3.39
C THR A 110 -24.38 12.43 -2.00
N ALA A 111 -24.36 11.18 -1.49
CA ALA A 111 -24.83 10.88 -0.15
C ALA A 111 -23.90 11.43 0.94
N ALA A 112 -22.59 11.41 0.74
CA ALA A 112 -21.64 11.88 1.73
C ALA A 112 -21.68 13.41 1.91
N TRP A 113 -22.00 14.17 0.85
CA TRP A 113 -22.19 15.62 0.92
C TRP A 113 -23.43 16.07 1.70
N SER A 114 -24.39 15.18 1.96
CA SER A 114 -25.56 15.47 2.81
C SER A 114 -25.40 14.96 4.26
N MET A 115 -24.27 14.33 4.59
CA MET A 115 -24.02 13.82 5.93
C MET A 115 -23.61 14.94 6.90
N SER A 116 -24.04 14.81 8.16
CA SER A 116 -23.58 15.69 9.22
C SER A 116 -22.13 15.42 9.58
N ARG A 117 -21.42 16.44 10.06
CA ARG A 117 -19.99 16.34 10.43
C ARG A 117 -19.72 15.21 11.43
N SER A 118 -20.62 14.96 12.38
CA SER A 118 -20.51 13.85 13.35
C SER A 118 -20.56 12.47 12.69
N ILE A 119 -21.40 12.30 11.66
CA ILE A 119 -21.49 11.06 10.90
C ILE A 119 -20.20 10.86 10.08
N VAL A 120 -19.70 11.91 9.44
CA VAL A 120 -18.43 11.85 8.68
C VAL A 120 -17.27 11.46 9.59
N ILE A 121 -17.16 12.05 10.78
CA ILE A 121 -16.14 11.69 11.78
C ILE A 121 -16.27 10.21 12.20
N THR A 122 -17.50 9.73 12.41
CA THR A 122 -17.75 8.33 12.74
C THR A 122 -17.31 7.39 11.61
N CYS A 123 -17.56 7.78 10.35
CA CYS A 123 -17.07 7.07 9.16
C CYS A 123 -15.54 7.07 9.07
N VAL A 124 -14.88 8.18 9.40
CA VAL A 124 -13.41 8.23 9.47
C VAL A 124 -12.88 7.22 10.50
N VAL A 125 -13.43 7.22 11.71
CA VAL A 125 -12.99 6.32 12.79
C VAL A 125 -13.24 4.85 12.41
N SER A 126 -14.38 4.53 11.81
CA SER A 126 -14.69 3.17 11.39
C SER A 126 -13.79 2.72 10.24
N CYS A 127 -13.57 3.54 9.21
CA CYS A 127 -12.65 3.25 8.12
C CYS A 127 -11.21 3.10 8.61
N ALA A 128 -10.74 3.97 9.52
CA ALA A 128 -9.42 3.86 10.12
C ALA A 128 -9.24 2.54 10.89
N SER A 129 -10.28 2.13 11.65
CA SER A 129 -10.28 0.86 12.36
C SER A 129 -10.17 -0.33 11.40
N VAL A 130 -10.92 -0.31 10.29
CA VAL A 130 -10.85 -1.36 9.26
C VAL A 130 -9.47 -1.40 8.58
N VAL A 131 -8.87 -0.24 8.28
CA VAL A 131 -7.51 -0.16 7.72
C VAL A 131 -6.50 -0.80 8.67
N VAL A 132 -6.55 -0.46 9.96
CA VAL A 132 -5.64 -1.02 10.98
C VAL A 132 -5.85 -2.54 11.11
N LEU A 133 -7.09 -3.01 11.20
CA LEU A 133 -7.40 -4.43 11.26
C LEU A 133 -6.90 -5.18 10.01
N SER A 134 -7.01 -4.56 8.84
CA SER A 134 -6.54 -5.14 7.59
C SER A 134 -5.00 -5.21 7.54
N TYR A 135 -4.30 -4.19 8.06
CA TYR A 135 -2.85 -4.24 8.22
C TYR A 135 -2.40 -5.29 9.25
N CYS A 136 -3.12 -5.43 10.36
CA CYS A 136 -2.89 -6.52 11.32
C CYS A 136 -3.10 -7.89 10.66
N GLY A 137 -4.12 -8.03 9.82
CA GLY A 137 -4.37 -9.23 9.02
C GLY A 137 -3.21 -9.53 8.06
N MET A 138 -2.70 -8.53 7.33
CA MET A 138 -1.52 -8.70 6.46
C MET A 138 -0.27 -9.08 7.23
N PHE A 139 -0.03 -8.48 8.41
CA PHE A 139 1.09 -8.85 9.28
C PHE A 139 0.98 -10.30 9.76
N TYR A 140 -0.22 -10.71 10.18
CA TYR A 140 -0.48 -12.09 10.60
C TYR A 140 -0.26 -13.06 9.43
N MET A 141 -0.81 -12.76 8.26
CA MET A 141 -0.59 -13.57 7.06
C MET A 141 0.89 -13.63 6.68
N GLU A 142 1.65 -12.54 6.78
CA GLU A 142 3.09 -12.55 6.52
C GLU A 142 3.83 -13.44 7.53
N LEU A 143 3.48 -13.39 8.81
CA LEU A 143 4.04 -14.27 9.84
C LEU A 143 3.80 -15.75 9.56
N TYR A 144 2.60 -16.13 9.12
CA TYR A 144 2.25 -17.54 8.85
C TYR A 144 2.77 -18.03 7.50
N SER A 145 2.57 -17.25 6.43
CA SER A 145 2.99 -17.63 5.08
C SER A 145 4.52 -17.61 4.92
N LYS A 146 5.24 -16.63 5.50
CA LYS A 146 6.72 -16.64 5.44
C LYS A 146 7.34 -17.68 6.39
N ARG A 147 6.85 -17.87 7.62
CA ARG A 147 7.40 -18.93 8.49
C ARG A 147 7.21 -20.34 7.90
N SER A 148 6.17 -20.54 7.10
CA SER A 148 5.90 -21.83 6.44
C SER A 148 6.77 -22.07 5.20
N ALA A 149 7.24 -21.00 4.55
CA ALA A 149 8.00 -21.09 3.31
C ALA A 149 9.52 -20.97 3.52
N LEU A 150 9.94 -19.96 4.29
CA LEU A 150 11.33 -19.51 4.42
C LEU A 150 11.40 -18.74 5.75
N GLY A 151 12.01 -19.29 6.80
CA GLY A 151 12.32 -18.64 8.10
C GLY A 151 13.14 -17.34 8.01
N CYS A 152 12.61 -16.34 7.31
CA CYS A 152 13.20 -15.03 7.05
C CYS A 152 13.25 -14.17 8.32
N PRO A 153 14.26 -13.29 8.43
CA PRO A 153 14.54 -12.53 9.65
C PRO A 153 13.56 -11.41 9.98
N PHE A 154 12.79 -10.91 9.00
CA PHE A 154 11.86 -9.81 9.20
C PHE A 154 10.45 -10.14 8.68
N PRO A 155 9.49 -10.41 9.57
CA PRO A 155 8.15 -10.87 9.19
C PRO A 155 7.11 -9.75 8.98
N ALA A 156 7.54 -8.50 8.75
CA ALA A 156 6.64 -7.35 8.61
C ALA A 156 6.95 -6.51 7.36
N TRP A 157 7.53 -7.10 6.33
CA TRP A 157 8.07 -6.37 5.19
C TRP A 157 6.96 -5.72 4.35
N ILE A 158 5.78 -6.34 4.25
CA ILE A 158 4.64 -5.76 3.54
C ILE A 158 4.11 -4.54 4.27
N VAL A 159 3.86 -4.66 5.59
CA VAL A 159 3.34 -3.55 6.39
C VAL A 159 4.33 -2.39 6.41
N ALA A 160 5.62 -2.68 6.56
CA ALA A 160 6.67 -1.67 6.45
C ALA A 160 6.66 -1.00 5.07
N TRP A 161 6.45 -1.75 3.98
CA TRP A 161 6.37 -1.20 2.64
C TRP A 161 5.17 -0.25 2.44
N TYR A 162 4.04 -0.51 3.09
CA TYR A 162 2.93 0.44 3.06
C TYR A 162 3.27 1.76 3.77
N LEU A 163 4.10 1.74 4.81
CA LEU A 163 4.60 2.97 5.44
C LEU A 163 5.59 3.73 4.54
N VAL A 164 6.40 3.01 3.76
CA VAL A 164 7.32 3.62 2.78
C VAL A 164 6.57 4.45 1.73
N ALA A 165 5.27 4.21 1.51
CA ALA A 165 4.43 5.02 0.62
C ALA A 165 4.35 6.51 1.00
N ILE A 166 4.68 6.86 2.25
CA ILE A 166 4.74 8.25 2.70
C ILE A 166 5.86 9.02 1.98
N ILE A 167 6.93 8.35 1.57
CA ILE A 167 8.07 8.99 0.88
C ILE A 167 7.67 9.54 -0.50
N PRO A 168 7.13 8.76 -1.45
CA PRO A 168 6.69 9.31 -2.73
C PRO A 168 5.55 10.32 -2.57
N ALA A 169 4.67 10.15 -1.56
CA ALA A 169 3.64 11.14 -1.24
C ALA A 169 4.21 12.47 -0.74
N ALA A 170 5.24 12.45 0.10
CA ALA A 170 5.94 13.65 0.57
C ALA A 170 6.67 14.37 -0.55
N ILE A 171 7.32 13.62 -1.46
CA ILE A 171 7.95 14.18 -2.66
C ILE A 171 6.90 14.85 -3.54
N HIS A 172 5.78 14.16 -3.81
CA HIS A 172 4.67 14.72 -4.59
C HIS A 172 4.18 16.04 -3.98
N SER A 173 3.86 16.06 -2.68
CA SER A 173 3.36 17.26 -2.02
C SER A 173 4.39 18.40 -1.94
N ALA A 174 5.68 18.08 -1.77
CA ALA A 174 6.74 19.08 -1.80
C ALA A 174 6.86 19.77 -3.17
N PHE A 175 6.82 19.00 -4.26
CA PHE A 175 6.86 19.54 -5.62
C PHE A 175 5.58 20.33 -5.97
N ALA A 176 4.41 19.85 -5.54
CA ALA A 176 3.15 20.59 -5.65
C ALA A 176 3.18 21.93 -4.87
N GLY A 177 3.77 21.93 -3.67
CA GLY A 177 4.00 23.12 -2.85
C GLY A 177 4.89 24.16 -3.52
N ILE A 178 6.00 23.73 -4.14
CA ILE A 178 6.95 24.63 -4.83
C ILE A 178 6.29 25.33 -6.02
N ARG A 179 5.40 24.63 -6.77
CA ARG A 179 4.88 25.14 -8.04
C ARG A 179 3.63 26.01 -7.96
N ARG A 180 2.92 26.09 -6.82
CA ARG A 180 1.59 26.74 -6.73
C ARG A 180 0.66 26.37 -7.91
N MET A 181 0.85 25.19 -8.53
CA MET A 181 0.17 24.81 -9.75
C MET A 181 -1.09 24.02 -9.44
N ILE A 182 -2.16 24.46 -10.09
CA ILE A 182 -3.47 23.85 -10.14
C ILE A 182 -3.32 22.52 -10.90
N SER A 183 -3.66 21.40 -10.25
CA SER A 183 -4.07 20.16 -10.92
C SER A 183 -3.05 19.54 -11.89
N ALA A 184 -2.07 18.79 -11.38
CA ALA A 184 -1.36 17.81 -12.22
C ALA A 184 -2.18 16.51 -12.29
N VAL A 185 -2.76 16.22 -13.44
CA VAL A 185 -3.32 14.90 -13.75
C VAL A 185 -2.17 13.89 -13.77
N GLN A 186 -2.30 12.80 -13.00
CA GLN A 186 -1.29 11.75 -12.89
C GLN A 186 -0.93 11.22 -14.29
N GLY A 187 0.33 11.39 -14.71
CA GLY A 187 0.85 10.98 -16.03
C GLY A 187 0.79 11.99 -17.19
N ALA A 188 0.09 13.14 -17.07
CA ALA A 188 0.06 14.15 -18.14
C ALA A 188 0.84 15.43 -17.81
N ASP A 189 0.77 15.90 -16.55
CA ASP A 189 1.46 17.12 -16.07
C ASP A 189 2.31 16.86 -14.81
N GLU A 190 2.61 15.60 -14.51
CA GLU A 190 3.36 15.20 -13.32
C GLU A 190 4.88 15.31 -13.55
N ASP A 191 5.59 15.93 -12.61
CA ASP A 191 7.04 16.08 -12.71
C ASP A 191 7.75 14.72 -12.73
N TRP A 192 8.78 14.60 -13.57
CA TRP A 192 9.57 13.38 -13.74
C TRP A 192 10.11 12.78 -12.41
N PRO A 193 10.51 13.54 -11.36
CA PRO A 193 10.97 12.96 -10.10
C PRO A 193 9.85 12.28 -9.31
N VAL A 194 8.63 12.81 -9.39
CA VAL A 194 7.45 12.23 -8.74
C VAL A 194 7.10 10.91 -9.41
N GLN A 195 7.11 10.87 -10.75
CA GLN A 195 6.89 9.64 -11.51
C GLN A 195 7.94 8.57 -11.18
N ILE A 196 9.21 8.94 -11.10
CA ILE A 196 10.28 8.00 -10.72
C ILE A 196 10.12 7.50 -9.29
N ALA A 197 9.78 8.36 -8.32
CA ALA A 197 9.58 7.96 -6.94
C ALA A 197 8.46 6.91 -6.80
N TRP A 198 7.33 7.13 -7.46
CA TRP A 198 6.23 6.16 -7.52
C TRP A 198 6.63 4.89 -8.29
N ALA A 199 7.33 5.00 -9.40
CA ALA A 199 7.81 3.84 -10.16
C ALA A 199 8.72 2.92 -9.33
N ILE A 200 9.69 3.50 -8.60
CA ILE A 200 10.56 2.74 -7.67
C ILE A 200 9.72 2.07 -6.58
N TYR A 201 8.76 2.80 -6.00
CA TYR A 201 7.86 2.27 -4.98
C TYR A 201 7.06 1.07 -5.48
N TYR A 202 6.58 1.10 -6.73
CA TYR A 202 5.82 -0.01 -7.31
C TYR A 202 6.68 -1.20 -7.70
N ILE A 203 7.85 -0.96 -8.29
CA ILE A 203 8.79 -2.03 -8.68
C ILE A 203 9.26 -2.78 -7.44
N ALA A 204 9.74 -2.07 -6.42
CA ALA A 204 10.20 -2.70 -5.19
C ALA A 204 9.04 -3.35 -4.41
N GLY A 205 7.84 -2.75 -4.41
CA GLY A 205 6.64 -3.39 -3.86
C GLY A 205 6.29 -4.70 -4.55
N THR A 206 6.39 -4.74 -5.87
CA THR A 206 6.17 -5.97 -6.65
C THR A 206 7.17 -7.05 -6.23
N LEU A 207 8.46 -6.71 -6.12
CA LEU A 207 9.51 -7.64 -5.66
C LEU A 207 9.27 -8.16 -4.23
N ILE A 208 8.71 -7.32 -3.38
CA ILE A 208 8.36 -7.67 -2.00
C ILE A 208 7.24 -8.69 -1.96
N PHE A 209 6.17 -8.46 -2.73
CA PHE A 209 5.06 -9.40 -2.77
C PHE A 209 5.43 -10.69 -3.50
N THR A 210 6.24 -10.63 -4.56
CA THR A 210 6.74 -11.83 -5.27
C THR A 210 7.68 -12.67 -4.42
N SER A 211 8.36 -12.08 -3.41
CA SER A 211 9.19 -12.83 -2.46
C SER A 211 8.39 -13.83 -1.62
N ILE A 212 7.06 -13.72 -1.59
CA ILE A 212 6.16 -14.67 -0.92
C ILE A 212 5.83 -15.78 -1.90
N MET A 213 6.81 -16.65 -2.15
CA MET A 213 6.73 -17.65 -3.22
C MET A 213 5.92 -18.89 -2.84
N ALA A 214 5.85 -19.26 -1.56
CA ALA A 214 5.14 -20.47 -1.13
C ALA A 214 3.88 -20.11 -0.32
N VAL A 215 2.77 -19.96 -1.04
CA VAL A 215 1.45 -19.66 -0.49
C VAL A 215 0.48 -20.71 -1.04
N THR A 216 -0.33 -21.30 -0.18
CA THR A 216 -1.41 -22.19 -0.61
C THR A 216 -2.52 -21.40 -1.32
N VAL A 217 -3.37 -22.08 -2.09
CA VAL A 217 -4.49 -21.41 -2.79
C VAL A 217 -5.42 -20.70 -1.80
N LEU A 218 -5.69 -21.30 -0.63
CA LEU A 218 -6.51 -20.69 0.41
C LEU A 218 -5.87 -19.42 0.99
N GLU A 219 -4.58 -19.47 1.29
CA GLU A 219 -3.85 -18.27 1.75
C GLU A 219 -3.81 -17.18 0.67
N LEU A 220 -3.68 -17.55 -0.61
CA LEU A 220 -3.72 -16.59 -1.73
C LEU A 220 -5.07 -15.86 -1.80
N ILE A 221 -6.18 -16.58 -1.60
CA ILE A 221 -7.52 -15.96 -1.53
C ILE A 221 -7.59 -14.95 -0.37
N VAL A 222 -7.04 -15.29 0.79
CA VAL A 222 -6.98 -14.37 1.94
C VAL A 222 -6.11 -13.15 1.64
N TRP A 223 -4.95 -13.33 0.97
CA TRP A 223 -4.10 -12.24 0.52
C TRP A 223 -4.81 -11.28 -0.43
N VAL A 224 -5.52 -11.82 -1.43
CA VAL A 224 -6.31 -11.03 -2.36
C VAL A 224 -7.43 -10.29 -1.62
N GLY A 225 -8.16 -10.96 -0.74
CA GLY A 225 -9.22 -10.36 0.07
C GLY A 225 -8.73 -9.23 0.97
N LEU A 226 -7.61 -9.42 1.65
CA LEU A 226 -6.94 -8.39 2.45
C LEU A 226 -6.45 -7.22 1.57
N GLY A 227 -5.93 -7.51 0.38
CA GLY A 227 -5.54 -6.49 -0.59
C GLY A 227 -6.69 -5.58 -1.01
N PHE A 228 -7.86 -6.17 -1.30
CA PHE A 228 -9.09 -5.44 -1.58
C PHE A 228 -9.55 -4.63 -0.36
N ALA A 229 -9.55 -5.24 0.82
CA ALA A 229 -9.94 -4.59 2.07
C ALA A 229 -9.07 -3.37 2.38
N VAL A 230 -7.73 -3.51 2.35
CA VAL A 230 -6.79 -2.40 2.58
C VAL A 230 -6.98 -1.30 1.54
N THR A 231 -7.03 -1.65 0.26
CA THR A 231 -7.14 -0.64 -0.81
C THR A 231 -8.46 0.11 -0.74
N GLY A 232 -9.58 -0.61 -0.57
CA GLY A 232 -10.90 -0.01 -0.49
C GLY A 232 -11.07 0.85 0.76
N SER A 233 -10.69 0.34 1.92
CA SER A 233 -10.79 1.08 3.19
C SER A 233 -9.84 2.28 3.24
N SER A 234 -8.64 2.19 2.66
CA SER A 234 -7.70 3.32 2.58
C SER A 234 -8.23 4.45 1.71
N LYS A 235 -8.81 4.14 0.54
CA LYS A 235 -9.43 5.14 -0.33
C LYS A 235 -10.67 5.76 0.30
N LEU A 236 -11.51 4.96 0.95
CA LEU A 236 -12.67 5.48 1.69
C LEU A 236 -12.24 6.38 2.85
N LEU A 237 -11.21 5.99 3.60
CA LEU A 237 -10.64 6.79 4.67
C LEU A 237 -10.14 8.14 4.14
N ALA A 238 -9.37 8.13 3.05
CA ALA A 238 -8.87 9.34 2.40
C ALA A 238 -10.03 10.25 1.94
N PHE A 239 -11.08 9.66 1.36
CA PHE A 239 -12.28 10.38 0.93
C PHE A 239 -12.97 11.08 2.11
N PHE A 240 -13.20 10.37 3.21
CA PHE A 240 -13.85 10.95 4.39
C PHE A 240 -12.95 11.97 5.10
N ILE A 241 -11.62 11.77 5.13
CA ILE A 241 -10.69 12.78 5.65
C ILE A 241 -10.82 14.07 4.85
N CYS A 242 -10.83 14.00 3.51
CA CYS A 242 -11.05 15.18 2.69
C CYS A 242 -12.39 15.85 3.01
N LEU A 243 -13.48 15.09 3.20
CA LEU A 243 -14.77 15.65 3.59
C LEU A 243 -14.81 16.29 4.99
N VAL A 244 -14.00 15.83 5.94
CA VAL A 244 -13.91 16.47 7.28
C VAL A 244 -13.26 17.85 7.20
N PHE A 245 -12.31 18.01 6.28
CA PHE A 245 -11.63 19.29 6.02
C PHE A 245 -12.34 20.13 4.97
N GLU A 246 -13.27 19.54 4.23
CA GLU A 246 -14.15 20.25 3.33
C GLU A 246 -15.23 20.96 4.14
N ASP A 247 -15.33 22.26 3.92
CA ASP A 247 -16.22 23.18 4.61
C ASP A 247 -17.67 22.92 4.14
N THR A 248 -18.29 21.86 4.68
CA THR A 248 -19.58 21.29 4.28
C THR A 248 -20.81 22.13 4.68
N GLY A 249 -20.60 23.37 5.12
CA GLY A 249 -21.63 24.32 5.51
C GLY A 249 -21.10 25.31 6.53
#